data_AF-A0A7S1RUD1-F1
#
_entry.id   AF-A0A7S1RUD1-F1
#
_cell.length_a   1.000
_cell.length_b   1.000
_cell.length_c   1.000
_cell.angle_alpha   90.00
_cell.angle_beta   90.00
_cell.angle_gamma   90.00
#
_symmetry.space_group_name_H-M   'P 1'
#
loop_
_entity.id
_entity.type
_entity.pdbx_description
1 polymer ?
#
loop_
_entity_poly.entity_id
_entity_poly.type
_entity_poly.pdbx_seq_one_letter_code
_entity_poly.pdbx_strand_id
1 'polypeptide(L)'
;GRSYAAGSEELLRREALFQTSLAEVHATNTKNEREGRGWKAGVHPFMDWTPTERAVLNGYKPSPAHRGKRPSGAVFSQLYHGAAAFAGTSASARSNASFGGTGGMTADAGPALRQQGNCGSCW
;
A
#
# COMPACT_ATOMS: atom_id res chain seq x y z
N GLY A 1 -13.35 10.62 12.88
CA GLY A 1 -13.98 11.57 11.94
C GLY A 1 -13.10 12.80 11.80
N ARG A 2 -13.29 13.61 10.75
CA ARG A 2 -12.53 14.86 10.58
C ARG A 2 -13.22 15.99 11.36
N SER A 3 -12.43 16.89 11.96
CA SER A 3 -12.89 17.93 12.88
C SER A 3 -12.55 19.33 12.37
N TYR A 4 -13.02 19.67 11.17
CA TYR A 4 -12.90 21.04 10.66
C TYR A 4 -14.01 21.92 11.22
N ALA A 5 -13.70 23.17 11.55
CA ALA A 5 -14.70 24.13 11.99
C ALA A 5 -15.67 24.46 10.84
N ALA A 6 -16.97 24.44 11.12
CA ALA A 6 -18.00 24.79 10.14
C ALA A 6 -17.79 26.23 9.63
N GLY A 7 -17.84 26.43 8.31
CA GLY A 7 -17.61 27.73 7.68
C GLY A 7 -16.16 28.21 7.68
N SER A 8 -15.21 27.40 8.15
CA SER A 8 -13.78 27.75 8.07
C SER A 8 -13.25 27.63 6.64
N GLU A 9 -12.25 28.45 6.32
CA GLU A 9 -11.51 28.36 5.05
C GLU A 9 -10.87 26.97 4.86
N GLU A 10 -10.42 26.34 5.95
CA GLU A 10 -9.85 24.99 5.89
C GLU A 10 -10.89 23.95 5.47
N LEU A 11 -12.13 24.06 5.97
CA LEU A 11 -13.21 23.17 5.54
C LEU A 11 -13.48 23.33 4.04
N LEU A 12 -13.58 24.56 3.55
CA LEU A 12 -13.81 24.84 2.12
C LEU A 12 -12.65 24.33 1.27
N ARG A 13 -11.41 24.53 1.71
CA ARG A 13 -10.21 24.03 1.03
C ARG A 13 -10.20 22.50 0.94
N ARG A 14 -10.48 21.82 2.05
CA ARG A 14 -10.51 20.35 2.13
C ARG A 14 -11.66 19.76 1.32
N GLU A 15 -12.82 20.43 1.31
CA GLU A 15 -13.96 20.08 0.48
C GLU A 15 -13.62 20.17 -1.01
N ALA A 16 -12.98 21.26 -1.45
CA ALA A 16 -12.55 21.40 -2.84
C ALA A 16 -11.58 20.28 -3.29
N LEU A 17 -10.62 19.91 -2.44
CA LEU A 17 -9.72 18.78 -2.68
C LEU A 17 -10.47 17.45 -2.77
N PHE A 18 -11.43 17.24 -1.88
CA PHE A 18 -12.25 16.03 -1.86
C PHE A 18 -13.09 15.88 -3.12
N GLN A 19 -13.75 16.96 -3.56
CA GLN A 19 -14.53 16.98 -4.80
C GLN A 19 -13.66 16.71 -6.04
N THR A 20 -12.46 17.29 -6.08
CA THR A 20 -11.49 17.02 -7.14
C THR A 20 -11.11 15.54 -7.18
N SER A 21 -10.77 14.96 -6.02
CA SER A 21 -10.44 13.53 -5.92
C SER A 21 -11.62 12.62 -6.30
N LEU A 22 -12.86 13.00 -5.99
CA LEU A 22 -14.05 12.25 -6.42
C LEU A 22 -14.17 12.20 -7.93
N ALA A 23 -13.99 13.34 -8.60
CA ALA A 23 -14.01 13.40 -10.06
C ALA A 23 -12.94 12.48 -10.69
N GLU A 24 -11.74 12.45 -10.12
CA GLU A 24 -10.66 11.54 -10.54
C GLU A 24 -11.02 10.06 -10.35
N VAL A 25 -11.67 9.71 -9.24
CA VAL A 25 -12.16 8.35 -8.97
C VAL A 25 -13.16 7.93 -10.04
N HIS A 26 -14.13 8.79 -10.36
CA HIS A 26 -15.12 8.52 -11.40
C HIS A 26 -14.45 8.37 -12.78
N ALA A 27 -13.55 9.27 -13.15
CA ALA A 27 -12.84 9.20 -14.42
C ALA A 27 -12.00 7.91 -14.53
N THR A 28 -11.33 7.51 -13.45
CA THR A 28 -10.54 6.28 -13.37
C THR A 28 -11.43 5.05 -13.51
N ASN A 29 -12.59 5.04 -12.85
CA ASN A 29 -13.54 3.92 -12.94
C ASN A 29 -14.10 3.78 -14.35
N THR A 30 -14.53 4.87 -15.00
CA THR A 30 -14.99 4.84 -16.39
C THR A 30 -13.89 4.34 -17.33
N LYS A 31 -12.63 4.76 -17.13
CA LYS A 31 -11.48 4.27 -17.88
C LYS A 31 -11.25 2.78 -17.66
N ASN A 32 -11.32 2.33 -16.41
CA ASN A 32 -11.12 0.93 -16.04
C ASN A 32 -12.19 0.03 -16.67
N GLU A 33 -13.45 0.48 -16.70
CA GLU A 33 -14.55 -0.24 -17.34
C GLU A 33 -14.32 -0.37 -18.85
N ARG A 34 -13.93 0.71 -19.52
CA ARG A 34 -13.60 0.67 -20.96
C ARG A 34 -12.42 -0.25 -21.28
N GLU A 35 -11.42 -0.29 -20.40
CA GLU A 35 -10.21 -1.11 -20.57
C GLU A 35 -10.35 -2.53 -20.02
N GLY A 36 -11.52 -2.91 -19.48
CA GLY A 36 -11.75 -4.24 -18.93
C GLY A 36 -10.91 -4.57 -17.68
N ARG A 37 -10.51 -3.55 -16.90
CA ARG A 37 -9.73 -3.74 -15.67
C ARG A 37 -10.62 -4.23 -14.53
N GLY A 38 -10.17 -5.26 -13.81
CA GLY A 38 -10.93 -5.87 -12.71
C GLY A 38 -10.93 -5.10 -11.38
N TRP A 39 -10.45 -3.85 -11.34
CA TRP A 39 -10.37 -3.05 -10.11
C TRP A 39 -11.07 -1.70 -10.26
N LYS A 40 -11.59 -1.19 -9.15
CA LYS A 40 -12.26 0.11 -9.07
C LYS A 40 -11.61 0.96 -7.98
N ALA A 41 -11.44 2.24 -8.27
CA ALA A 41 -11.10 3.24 -7.27
C ALA A 41 -12.34 3.52 -6.39
N GLY A 42 -12.12 3.73 -5.11
CA GLY A 42 -13.16 4.01 -4.13
C GLY A 42 -12.79 5.18 -3.23
N VAL A 43 -13.72 5.58 -2.36
CA VAL A 43 -13.49 6.65 -1.38
C VAL A 43 -12.50 6.18 -0.32
N HIS A 44 -11.49 7.00 -0.02
CA HIS A 44 -10.46 6.67 0.97
C HIS A 44 -10.05 7.89 1.83
N PRO A 45 -9.40 7.70 2.98
CA PRO A 45 -9.11 8.77 3.94
C PRO A 45 -8.18 9.89 3.48
N PHE A 46 -7.58 9.79 2.29
CA PHE A 46 -6.56 10.74 1.79
C PHE A 46 -7.10 11.63 0.65
N MET A 47 -8.41 11.63 0.41
CA MET A 47 -9.02 12.37 -0.71
C MET A 47 -9.02 13.89 -0.55
N ASP A 48 -8.81 14.40 0.64
CA ASP A 48 -8.65 15.84 0.93
C ASP A 48 -7.18 16.21 1.19
N TRP A 49 -6.24 15.31 0.94
CA TRP A 49 -4.82 15.57 1.12
C TRP A 49 -4.22 16.09 -0.17
N THR A 50 -3.45 17.16 -0.02
CA THR A 50 -2.56 17.65 -1.06
C THR A 50 -1.46 16.62 -1.39
N PRO A 51 -0.83 16.71 -2.58
CA PRO A 51 0.26 15.81 -2.93
C PRO A 51 1.44 15.86 -1.95
N THR A 52 1.74 17.04 -1.40
CA THR A 52 2.83 17.22 -0.43
C THR A 52 2.52 16.58 0.92
N GLU A 53 1.29 16.68 1.40
CA GLU A 53 0.84 15.98 2.61
C GLU A 53 0.90 14.46 2.41
N ARG A 54 0.49 13.98 1.23
CA ARG A 54 0.51 12.56 0.88
C ARG A 54 1.93 11.99 0.83
N ALA A 55 2.92 12.82 0.46
CA ALA A 55 4.31 12.41 0.39
C ALA A 55 4.89 11.96 1.75
N VAL A 56 4.32 12.40 2.88
CA VAL A 56 4.74 11.98 4.23
C VAL A 56 4.61 10.47 4.42
N LEU A 57 3.65 9.83 3.74
CA LEU A 57 3.42 8.39 3.82
C LEU A 57 4.50 7.57 3.11
N ASN A 58 5.28 8.20 2.22
CA ASN A 58 6.30 7.55 1.40
C ASN A 58 7.62 7.42 2.16
N GLY A 59 7.71 6.39 3.01
CA GLY A 59 8.85 6.14 3.88
C GLY A 59 10.05 5.44 3.26
N TYR A 60 9.82 4.71 2.17
CA TYR A 60 10.83 3.82 1.60
C TYR A 60 12.02 4.59 1.03
N LYS A 61 13.22 4.32 1.57
CA LYS A 61 14.49 4.89 1.11
C LYS A 61 15.38 3.75 0.60
N PRO A 62 15.54 3.59 -0.74
CA PRO A 62 16.41 2.55 -1.28
C PRO A 62 17.85 2.81 -0.84
N SER A 63 18.54 1.77 -0.37
CA SER A 63 19.94 1.89 0.04
C SER A 63 20.82 2.27 -1.15
N PRO A 64 21.82 3.17 -0.99
CA PRO A 64 22.73 3.55 -2.06
C PRO A 64 23.49 2.37 -2.69
N ALA A 65 23.66 1.27 -1.94
CA ALA A 65 24.37 0.07 -2.37
C ALA A 65 23.70 -0.67 -3.55
N HIS A 66 22.41 -0.44 -3.82
CA HIS A 66 21.69 -1.09 -4.93
C HIS A 66 21.71 -0.31 -6.25
N ARG A 67 22.31 0.89 -6.31
CA ARG A 67 22.34 1.69 -7.56
C ARG A 67 23.50 1.35 -8.51
N GLY A 68 24.29 0.30 -8.26
CA GLY A 68 25.41 0.02 -9.17
C GLY A 68 26.21 -1.27 -9.05
N LYS A 69 26.02 -2.14 -8.04
CA LYS A 69 26.76 -3.42 -7.99
C LYS A 69 25.89 -4.53 -7.39
N ARG A 70 25.91 -5.71 -8.02
CA ARG A 70 25.40 -6.96 -7.43
C ARG A 70 26.15 -7.16 -6.11
N PRO A 71 25.49 -7.31 -4.96
CA PRO A 71 26.21 -7.56 -3.72
C PRO A 71 26.75 -8.99 -3.72
N SER A 72 28.03 -9.17 -4.01
CA SER A 72 28.81 -10.30 -3.51
C SER A 72 29.29 -9.94 -2.10
N GLY A 73 28.50 -10.25 -1.08
CA GLY A 73 28.93 -9.97 0.30
C GLY A 73 27.81 -10.10 1.31
N ALA A 74 27.72 -11.29 1.91
CA ALA A 74 27.13 -11.64 3.20
C ALA A 74 26.09 -10.67 3.79
N VAL A 75 24.84 -10.84 3.39
CA VAL A 75 23.72 -10.59 4.30
C VAL A 75 23.73 -11.73 5.32
N PHE A 76 23.74 -11.42 6.62
CA PHE A 76 23.50 -12.39 7.69
C PHE A 76 22.08 -12.97 7.52
N SER A 77 21.93 -13.95 6.63
CA SER A 77 20.78 -14.83 6.59
C SER A 77 21.06 -15.99 7.53
N GLN A 78 20.65 -15.84 8.78
CA GLN A 78 20.48 -16.98 9.65
C GLN A 78 19.13 -17.61 9.30
N LEU A 79 19.21 -18.78 8.66
CA LEU A 79 18.13 -19.72 8.32
C LEU A 79 17.30 -19.42 7.04
N TYR A 80 17.98 -19.42 5.89
CA TYR A 80 17.41 -20.12 4.73
C TYR A 80 17.22 -21.58 5.13
N HIS A 81 15.98 -22.02 5.35
CA HIS A 81 15.66 -23.44 5.37
C HIS A 81 16.03 -24.02 4.00
N GLY A 82 17.14 -24.76 3.96
CA GLY A 82 17.45 -25.80 2.96
C GLY A 82 17.83 -25.32 1.56
N ALA A 83 19.13 -25.12 1.34
CA ALA A 83 19.73 -25.16 0.01
C ALA A 83 19.34 -26.48 -0.70
N ALA A 84 18.86 -26.39 -1.94
CA ALA A 84 18.51 -27.49 -2.86
C ALA A 84 17.08 -28.13 -2.82
N ALA A 85 16.12 -27.64 -2.01
CA ALA A 85 14.81 -28.31 -1.89
C ALA A 85 13.60 -27.67 -2.62
N PHE A 86 13.78 -26.74 -3.57
CA PHE A 86 12.66 -26.18 -4.35
C PHE A 86 12.90 -26.12 -5.88
N ALA A 87 13.91 -26.83 -6.38
CA ALA A 87 14.10 -27.02 -7.82
C ALA A 87 13.06 -27.97 -8.47
N GLY A 88 12.05 -28.45 -7.72
CA GLY A 88 11.10 -29.45 -8.19
C GLY A 88 9.70 -29.40 -7.58
N THR A 89 9.33 -28.33 -6.89
CA THR A 89 7.96 -28.15 -6.38
C THR A 89 7.19 -27.27 -7.34
N SER A 90 6.45 -27.95 -8.21
CA SER A 90 5.36 -27.40 -9.02
C SER A 90 4.57 -26.38 -8.20
N ALA A 91 4.53 -25.14 -8.67
CA ALA A 91 3.86 -24.01 -8.04
C ALA A 91 2.32 -24.11 -8.07
N SER A 92 1.78 -25.32 -7.89
CA SER A 92 0.35 -25.58 -7.71
C SER A 92 -0.06 -25.50 -6.24
N ALA A 93 0.90 -25.35 -5.31
CA ALA A 93 0.61 -25.20 -3.90
C ALA A 93 0.46 -23.71 -3.52
N ARG A 94 -0.81 -23.28 -3.42
CA ARG A 94 -1.29 -22.04 -2.77
C ARG A 94 -1.30 -20.76 -3.64
N SER A 95 -1.92 -20.83 -4.80
CA SER A 95 -2.33 -19.63 -5.57
C SER A 95 -3.54 -18.89 -4.98
N ASN A 96 -4.18 -19.44 -3.94
CA ASN A 96 -5.41 -18.89 -3.33
C ASN A 96 -5.31 -18.72 -1.80
N ALA A 97 -4.10 -18.46 -1.27
CA ALA A 97 -3.93 -18.13 0.15
C ALA A 97 -4.33 -16.67 0.38
N SER A 98 -5.62 -16.42 0.58
CA SER A 98 -6.10 -15.15 1.13
C SER A 98 -6.01 -15.23 2.65
N PHE A 99 -5.10 -14.47 3.25
CA PHE A 99 -5.08 -14.20 4.69
C PHE A 99 -6.23 -13.23 5.02
N GLY A 100 -7.48 -13.70 4.88
CA GLY A 100 -8.69 -12.88 4.95
C GLY A 100 -9.23 -12.66 6.37
N GLY A 101 -8.48 -13.09 7.39
CA GLY A 101 -8.88 -12.93 8.79
C GLY A 101 -8.60 -11.54 9.34
N THR A 102 -9.25 -11.20 10.46
CA THR A 102 -9.08 -9.97 11.27
C THR A 102 -7.67 -9.71 11.81
N GLY A 103 -6.66 -10.43 11.30
CA GLY A 103 -5.32 -10.50 11.83
C GLY A 103 -5.19 -11.41 13.04
N GLY A 104 -4.00 -11.98 13.20
CA GLY A 104 -3.61 -12.83 14.33
C GLY A 104 -2.11 -13.12 14.28
N MET A 105 -1.61 -13.87 15.26
CA MET A 105 -0.22 -14.38 15.24
C MET A 105 -0.15 -15.81 14.66
N THR A 106 -1.27 -16.34 14.15
CA THR A 106 -1.33 -17.66 13.52
C THR A 106 -0.83 -17.59 12.09
N ALA A 107 -0.16 -18.68 11.64
CA ALA A 107 0.40 -18.78 10.30
C ALA A 107 -0.65 -18.55 9.20
N ASP A 108 -1.91 -18.92 9.44
CA ASP A 108 -3.01 -18.83 8.46
C ASP A 108 -3.77 -17.50 8.50
N ALA A 109 -3.54 -16.64 9.51
CA ALA A 109 -4.23 -15.35 9.63
C ALA A 109 -3.36 -14.16 9.21
N GLY A 110 -2.04 -14.25 9.38
CA GLY A 110 -1.13 -13.12 9.21
C GLY A 110 -1.40 -12.00 10.24
N PRO A 111 -0.47 -11.04 10.42
CA PRO A 111 -0.67 -9.94 11.35
C PRO A 111 -1.85 -9.07 10.90
N ALA A 112 -2.55 -8.47 11.88
CA ALA A 112 -3.61 -7.50 11.59
C ALA A 112 -3.08 -6.34 10.74
N LEU A 113 -3.93 -5.86 9.82
CA LEU A 113 -3.66 -4.64 9.04
C LEU A 113 -3.45 -3.47 10.01
N ARG A 114 -2.29 -2.84 9.90
CA ARG A 114 -1.90 -1.69 10.73
C ARG A 114 -2.08 -0.39 9.94
N GLN A 115 -2.36 0.69 10.65
CA GLN A 115 -2.40 2.03 10.10
C GLN A 115 -1.10 2.75 10.46
N GLN A 116 -0.28 3.09 9.45
CA GLN A 116 0.99 3.81 9.66
C GLN A 116 0.80 5.26 10.18
N GLY A 117 -0.42 5.77 10.17
CA GLY A 117 -0.74 7.15 10.55
C GLY A 117 -0.11 8.16 9.58
N ASN A 118 0.31 9.31 10.10
CA ASN A 118 0.99 10.35 9.32
C ASN A 118 2.52 10.18 9.38
N CYS A 119 3.01 8.96 9.15
CA CYS A 119 4.42 8.61 9.23
C CYS A 119 4.83 7.75 8.04
N GLY A 120 6.01 8.02 7.47
CA GLY A 120 6.63 7.20 6.43
C GLY A 120 7.33 5.97 7.03
N SER A 121 6.57 5.09 7.68
CA SER A 121 7.07 3.88 8.35
C SER A 121 6.71 2.59 7.61
N CYS A 122 6.49 2.66 6.29
CA CYS A 122 6.09 1.53 5.45
C CYS A 122 7.24 0.53 5.12
N TRP A 123 8.43 0.72 5.68
CA TRP A 123 9.62 -0.12 5.48
C TRP A 123 9.66 -1.25 6.52
#